data_AF-A0A0N1HTS2-F1
#
_entry.id   AF-A0A0N1HTS2-F1
#
_cell.length_a   1.000
_cell.length_b   1.000
_cell.length_c   1.000
_cell.angle_alpha   90.00
_cell.angle_beta   90.00
_cell.angle_gamma   90.00
#
_symmetry.space_group_name_H-M   'P 1'
#
loop_
_entity.id
_entity.type
_entity.pdbx_description
1 polymer ?
#
loop_
_entity_poly.entity_id
_entity_poly.type
_entity_poly.pdbx_seq_one_letter_code
_entity_poly.pdbx_strand_id
1 'polypeptide(L)'
;MVSLKLQARLAASILGCGRARVWLDPNEAMEIQNANSRKSVRKLVKDGFIIRKPVKVHSRARWRKMKAAKDMGRHSGVGRREGSREARMPSKELWMRRLRILRRLLRKYRAEKKIDRHVYRDLYVRAKGNVFRNKRNLVEHIHKIKNEKKKERQLAEQLAAKRTRDEQNRTKARKQELKKREKDRERAKRDDAAAAALKKKAEAAKKSAAPAAKKAAAVPVKAAAAPAKAAAAPAKAAAAPAKAAAAPAKGAAPAKKAKK
;
A
#
# COMPACT_ATOMS: atom_id res chain seq x y z
N MET A 1 20.31 71.32 43.72
CA MET A 1 20.42 69.87 43.41
C MET A 1 21.35 69.70 42.20
N VAL A 2 22.27 68.73 42.22
CA VAL A 2 23.37 68.64 41.24
C VAL A 2 23.04 67.68 40.08
N SER A 3 23.67 67.89 38.91
CA SER A 3 23.31 67.21 37.66
C SER A 3 24.03 65.87 37.46
N LEU A 4 23.37 64.76 37.83
CA LEU A 4 23.87 63.40 37.58
C LEU A 4 23.66 62.91 36.12
N LYS A 5 23.60 63.84 35.15
CA LYS A 5 23.23 63.52 33.76
C LYS A 5 24.28 62.68 33.04
N LEU A 6 25.56 62.92 33.31
CA LEU A 6 26.71 62.18 32.75
C LEU A 6 26.78 60.77 33.32
N GLN A 7 26.71 60.65 34.65
CA GLN A 7 26.80 59.42 35.43
C GLN A 7 25.70 58.45 35.01
N ALA A 8 24.45 58.91 34.94
CA ALA A 8 23.32 58.11 34.46
C ALA A 8 23.46 57.67 32.99
N ARG A 9 24.14 58.45 32.14
CA ARG A 9 24.44 58.08 30.74
C ARG A 9 25.55 57.03 30.66
N LEU A 10 26.62 57.19 31.43
CA LEU A 10 27.72 56.23 31.51
C LEU A 10 27.26 54.90 32.12
N ALA A 11 26.49 54.94 33.21
CA ALA A 11 25.88 53.78 33.86
C ALA A 11 24.97 52.99 32.91
N ALA A 12 24.11 53.67 32.13
CA ALA A 12 23.27 53.05 31.11
C ALA A 12 24.11 52.28 30.07
N SER A 13 25.18 52.91 29.56
CA SER A 13 26.13 52.31 28.61
C SER A 13 26.92 51.13 29.21
N ILE A 14 27.29 51.19 30.49
CA ILE A 14 28.06 50.14 31.19
C ILE A 14 27.16 48.93 31.55
N LEU A 15 25.92 49.17 31.98
CA LEU A 15 24.95 48.16 32.40
C LEU A 15 24.17 47.52 31.24
N GLY A 16 24.41 47.98 30.00
CA GLY A 16 23.71 47.52 28.81
C GLY A 16 22.20 47.78 28.87
N CYS A 17 21.77 48.91 29.42
CA CYS A 17 20.36 49.20 29.67
C CYS A 17 20.01 50.67 29.42
N GLY A 18 18.74 50.96 29.11
CA GLY A 18 18.28 52.34 28.95
C GLY A 18 18.23 53.10 30.28
N ARG A 19 18.39 54.43 30.25
CA ARG A 19 18.41 55.32 31.43
C ARG A 19 17.27 55.07 32.43
N ALA A 20 16.06 54.76 31.95
CA ALA A 20 14.90 54.45 32.81
C ALA A 20 15.09 53.20 33.72
N ARG A 21 16.01 52.30 33.36
CA ARG A 21 16.38 51.11 34.14
C ARG A 21 17.62 51.31 35.02
N VAL A 22 18.34 52.42 34.89
CA VAL A 22 19.35 52.82 35.88
C VAL A 22 18.62 53.37 37.10
N TRP A 23 19.04 52.95 38.28
CA TRP A 23 18.78 53.60 39.55
C TRP A 23 20.12 54.13 40.07
N LEU A 24 20.11 55.36 40.56
CA LEU A 24 21.23 55.99 41.24
C LEU A 24 20.73 56.28 42.64
N ASP A 25 21.57 56.02 43.64
CA ASP A 25 21.21 56.26 45.03
C ASP A 25 20.97 57.77 45.27
N PRO A 26 19.80 58.17 45.80
CA PRO A 26 19.53 59.57 46.12
C PRO A 26 20.32 60.09 47.33
N ASN A 27 20.78 59.21 48.21
CA ASN A 27 21.53 59.59 49.42
C ASN A 27 23.00 59.87 49.05
N GLU A 28 23.61 58.98 48.26
CA GLU A 28 25.02 59.09 47.83
C GLU A 28 25.22 59.96 46.57
N ALA A 29 24.38 60.98 46.39
CA ALA A 29 24.43 61.85 45.22
C ALA A 29 25.79 62.55 45.04
N MET A 30 26.48 62.86 46.14
CA MET A 30 27.80 63.50 46.14
C MET A 30 28.93 62.54 45.70
N GLU A 31 28.95 61.30 46.19
CA GLU A 31 29.95 60.30 45.74
C GLU A 31 29.71 59.92 44.28
N ILE A 32 28.44 59.76 43.87
CA ILE A 32 28.07 59.49 42.49
C ILE A 32 28.52 60.64 41.57
N GLN A 33 28.33 61.90 41.97
CA GLN A 33 28.74 63.07 41.19
C GLN A 33 30.23 63.03 40.81
N ASN A 34 31.10 62.65 41.75
CA ASN A 34 32.56 62.66 41.55
C ASN A 34 33.07 61.59 40.56
N ALA A 35 32.21 60.64 40.14
CA ALA A 35 32.56 59.60 39.17
C ALA A 35 32.55 60.07 37.71
N ASN A 36 33.60 60.80 37.31
CA ASN A 36 33.78 61.33 35.96
C ASN A 36 34.18 60.27 34.89
N SER A 37 34.68 59.10 35.31
CA SER A 37 35.20 58.07 34.39
C SER A 37 34.35 56.79 34.34
N ARG A 38 34.42 56.05 33.23
CA ARG A 38 33.81 54.70 33.14
C ARG A 38 34.40 53.70 34.15
N LYS A 39 35.63 53.91 34.63
CA LYS A 39 36.26 53.08 35.68
C LYS A 39 35.60 53.36 37.03
N SER A 40 35.41 54.64 37.37
CA SER A 40 34.73 55.09 38.60
C SER A 40 33.27 54.63 38.63
N VAL A 41 32.51 54.81 37.54
CA VAL A 41 31.11 54.34 37.47
C VAL A 41 30.99 52.82 37.59
N ARG A 42 31.98 52.04 37.10
CA ARG A 42 32.02 50.59 37.36
C ARG A 42 32.28 50.23 38.82
N LYS A 43 33.01 51.06 39.58
CA LYS A 43 33.19 50.90 41.02
C LYS A 43 31.84 51.10 41.73
N LEU A 44 31.16 52.23 41.49
CA LEU A 44 29.83 52.52 42.06
C LEU A 44 28.75 51.47 41.73
N VAL A 45 28.83 50.84 40.55
CA VAL A 45 27.95 49.71 40.18
C VAL A 45 28.26 48.43 40.97
N LYS A 46 29.53 48.20 41.33
CA LYS A 46 29.95 47.06 42.16
C LYS A 46 29.64 47.28 43.64
N ASP A 47 29.83 48.51 44.10
CA ASP A 47 29.62 48.93 45.50
C ASP A 47 28.12 49.08 45.84
N GLY A 48 27.25 49.21 44.82
CA GLY A 48 25.79 49.15 44.98
C GLY A 48 25.05 50.47 44.76
N PHE A 49 25.74 51.60 44.75
CA PHE A 49 25.15 52.94 44.57
C PHE A 49 24.51 53.17 43.19
N ILE A 50 24.81 52.32 42.20
CA ILE A 50 24.19 52.36 40.87
C ILE A 50 23.65 50.97 40.49
N ILE A 51 22.33 50.81 40.50
CA ILE A 51 21.65 49.52 40.32
C ILE A 51 20.93 49.45 38.97
N ARG A 52 21.00 48.29 38.31
CA ARG A 52 20.15 47.97 37.15
C ARG A 52 18.80 47.43 37.61
N LYS A 53 17.76 48.27 37.58
CA LYS A 53 16.38 47.87 37.88
C LYS A 53 15.92 46.70 36.97
N PRO A 54 15.12 45.76 37.49
CA PRO A 54 14.46 44.74 36.67
C PRO A 54 13.56 45.39 35.61
N VAL A 55 13.22 44.63 34.56
CA VAL A 55 12.26 45.08 33.55
C VAL A 55 10.86 45.09 34.18
N LYS A 56 10.03 46.10 33.86
CA LYS A 56 8.62 46.12 34.26
C LYS A 56 7.92 44.83 33.76
N VAL A 57 7.22 44.14 34.65
CA VAL A 57 6.65 42.81 34.35
C VAL A 57 5.49 42.93 33.35
N HIS A 58 5.64 42.29 32.18
CA HIS A 58 4.56 42.11 31.22
C HIS A 58 4.09 40.64 31.21
N SER A 59 3.15 40.30 32.09
CA SER A 59 2.70 38.92 32.26
C SER A 59 1.86 38.41 31.08
N ARG A 60 2.31 37.31 30.46
CA ARG A 60 1.56 36.59 29.42
C ARG A 60 0.46 35.67 29.97
N ALA A 61 0.25 35.59 31.28
CA ALA A 61 -0.68 34.61 31.89
C ALA A 61 -2.12 34.72 31.34
N ARG A 62 -2.67 35.95 31.23
CA ARG A 62 -4.00 36.19 30.64
C ARG A 62 -4.09 35.71 29.19
N TRP A 63 -3.07 35.96 28.38
CA TRP A 63 -2.98 35.48 27.00
C TRP A 63 -2.88 33.95 26.92
N ARG A 64 -2.13 33.29 27.81
CA ARG A 64 -2.05 31.81 27.87
C ARG A 64 -3.41 31.19 28.21
N LYS A 65 -4.13 31.72 29.21
CA LYS A 65 -5.50 31.28 29.57
C LYS A 65 -6.46 31.44 28.39
N MET A 66 -6.43 32.58 27.72
CA MET A 66 -7.22 32.84 26.50
C MET A 66 -6.84 31.92 25.34
N LYS A 67 -5.55 31.60 25.16
CA LYS A 67 -5.09 30.65 24.14
C LYS A 67 -5.64 29.25 24.41
N ALA A 68 -5.53 28.73 25.63
CA ALA A 68 -6.08 27.42 25.99
C ALA A 68 -7.61 27.34 25.74
N ALA A 69 -8.35 28.40 26.05
CA ALA A 69 -9.78 28.49 25.71
C ALA A 69 -10.03 28.47 24.19
N LYS A 70 -9.22 29.19 23.40
CA LYS A 70 -9.29 29.18 21.93
C LYS A 70 -8.89 27.84 21.31
N ASP A 71 -7.92 27.14 21.89
CA ASP A 71 -7.50 25.81 21.47
C ASP A 71 -8.64 24.78 21.69
N MET A 72 -9.51 24.98 22.69
CA MET A 72 -10.79 24.26 22.89
C MET A 72 -11.96 24.78 22.00
N GLY A 73 -11.69 25.64 21.02
CA GLY A 73 -12.70 26.21 20.11
C GLY A 73 -13.62 27.28 20.73
N ARG A 74 -13.28 27.85 21.89
CA ARG A 74 -13.99 29.03 22.43
C ARG A 74 -13.54 30.30 21.72
N HIS A 75 -14.40 31.32 21.69
CA HIS A 75 -14.14 32.63 21.08
C HIS A 75 -13.79 32.62 19.56
N SER A 76 -14.20 31.59 18.81
CA SER A 76 -14.01 31.46 17.35
C SER A 76 -15.31 31.36 16.52
N GLY A 77 -16.46 31.66 17.15
CA GLY A 77 -17.78 31.75 16.51
C GLY A 77 -17.89 32.89 15.50
N VAL A 78 -18.97 32.92 14.71
CA VAL A 78 -19.11 33.83 13.55
C VAL A 78 -18.95 35.31 13.92
N GLY A 79 -19.62 35.79 14.97
CA GLY A 79 -19.50 37.18 15.46
C GLY A 79 -18.15 37.57 16.08
N ARG A 80 -17.14 36.68 16.07
CA ARG A 80 -15.74 36.98 16.42
C ARG A 80 -14.79 36.80 15.22
N ARG A 81 -15.33 36.67 14.00
CA ARG A 81 -14.54 36.50 12.77
C ARG A 81 -14.40 37.83 12.05
N GLU A 82 -13.36 38.57 12.40
CA GLU A 82 -12.84 39.65 11.57
C GLU A 82 -12.04 39.06 10.39
N GLY A 83 -12.13 39.72 9.22
CA GLY A 83 -11.46 39.33 7.98
C GLY A 83 -12.11 38.18 7.20
N SER A 84 -11.82 38.11 5.91
CA SER A 84 -12.37 37.10 4.99
C SER A 84 -11.90 35.68 5.33
N ARG A 85 -12.65 34.66 4.86
CA ARG A 85 -12.27 33.25 5.04
C ARG A 85 -10.88 32.94 4.47
N GLU A 86 -10.57 33.48 3.29
CA GLU A 86 -9.30 33.23 2.60
C GLU A 86 -8.12 33.90 3.30
N ALA A 87 -8.30 35.09 3.89
CA ALA A 87 -7.27 35.73 4.71
C ALA A 87 -6.99 34.96 6.01
N ARG A 88 -8.03 34.39 6.64
CA ARG A 88 -7.91 33.67 7.92
C ARG A 88 -7.29 32.27 7.78
N MET A 89 -7.63 31.55 6.71
CA MET A 89 -7.10 30.21 6.40
C MET A 89 -7.09 30.00 4.88
N PRO A 90 -5.98 30.37 4.19
CA PRO A 90 -5.91 30.32 2.73
C PRO A 90 -6.19 28.92 2.15
N SER A 91 -7.07 28.85 1.16
CA SER A 91 -7.38 27.66 0.37
C SER A 91 -6.13 27.04 -0.25
N LYS A 92 -5.19 27.88 -0.73
CA LYS A 92 -3.89 27.47 -1.28
C LYS A 92 -3.06 26.71 -0.25
N GLU A 93 -3.04 27.16 1.00
CA GLU A 93 -2.36 26.44 2.09
C GLU A 93 -3.03 25.12 2.41
N LEU A 94 -4.36 25.09 2.51
CA LEU A 94 -5.11 23.85 2.77
C LEU A 94 -4.86 22.81 1.67
N TRP A 95 -4.86 23.24 0.41
CA TRP A 95 -4.53 22.39 -0.74
C TRP A 95 -3.08 21.87 -0.68
N MET A 96 -2.11 22.75 -0.41
CA MET A 96 -0.69 22.36 -0.26
C MET A 96 -0.48 21.37 0.90
N ARG A 97 -1.04 21.66 2.08
CA ARG A 97 -0.96 20.80 3.28
C ARG A 97 -1.53 19.41 2.96
N ARG A 98 -2.74 19.34 2.38
CA ARG A 98 -3.39 18.08 1.98
C ARG A 98 -2.56 17.31 0.95
N LEU A 99 -2.12 17.95 -0.13
CA LEU A 99 -1.37 17.27 -1.19
C LEU A 99 0.00 16.76 -0.70
N ARG A 100 0.68 17.52 0.17
CA ARG A 100 1.92 17.09 0.84
C ARG A 100 1.70 15.86 1.73
N ILE A 101 0.59 15.82 2.48
CA ILE A 101 0.22 14.66 3.33
C ILE A 101 -0.03 13.40 2.46
N LEU A 102 -0.84 13.52 1.40
CA LEU A 102 -1.15 12.40 0.50
C LEU A 102 0.12 11.87 -0.19
N ARG A 103 0.96 12.75 -0.74
CA ARG A 103 2.24 12.36 -1.38
C ARG A 103 3.24 11.76 -0.39
N ARG A 104 3.27 12.21 0.88
CA ARG A 104 4.11 11.61 1.93
C ARG A 104 3.64 10.19 2.27
N LEU A 105 2.33 9.96 2.37
CA LEU A 105 1.78 8.62 2.58
C LEU A 105 2.08 7.68 1.40
N LEU A 106 1.86 8.11 0.15
CA LEU A 106 2.17 7.30 -1.02
C LEU A 106 3.67 6.94 -1.09
N ARG A 107 4.57 7.88 -0.79
CA ARG A 107 6.02 7.59 -0.72
C ARG A 107 6.34 6.57 0.37
N LYS A 108 5.75 6.71 1.57
CA LYS A 108 5.93 5.75 2.68
C LYS A 108 5.44 4.34 2.29
N TYR A 109 4.22 4.21 1.76
CA TYR A 109 3.67 2.90 1.38
C TYR A 109 4.42 2.24 0.20
N ARG A 110 5.02 3.03 -0.70
CA ARG A 110 5.88 2.51 -1.76
C ARG A 110 7.21 1.99 -1.20
N ALA A 111 7.83 2.72 -0.26
CA ALA A 111 9.06 2.28 0.42
C ALA A 111 8.82 1.01 1.26
N GLU A 112 7.69 0.94 1.98
CA GLU A 112 7.22 -0.25 2.72
C GLU A 112 6.74 -1.40 1.80
N LYS A 113 6.87 -1.29 0.47
CA LYS A 113 6.38 -2.26 -0.54
C LYS A 113 4.89 -2.63 -0.41
N LYS A 114 4.09 -1.82 0.30
CA LYS A 114 2.63 -2.02 0.45
C LYS A 114 1.86 -1.73 -0.83
N ILE A 115 2.42 -0.89 -1.70
CA ILE A 115 1.96 -0.57 -3.05
C ILE A 115 3.14 -0.64 -4.03
N ASP A 116 2.84 -1.06 -5.25
CA ASP A 116 3.78 -1.13 -6.36
C ASP A 116 3.97 0.24 -7.08
N ARG A 117 5.04 0.40 -7.88
CA ARG A 117 5.37 1.59 -8.68
C ARG A 117 4.23 2.01 -9.61
N HIS A 118 3.53 1.07 -10.24
CA HIS A 118 2.43 1.38 -11.17
C HIS A 118 1.23 1.94 -10.41
N VAL A 119 0.83 1.27 -9.32
CA VAL A 119 -0.25 1.73 -8.41
C VAL A 119 0.11 3.08 -7.78
N TYR A 120 1.36 3.29 -7.39
CA TYR A 120 1.84 4.58 -6.89
C TYR A 120 1.65 5.70 -7.91
N ARG A 121 1.95 5.48 -9.20
CA ARG A 121 1.87 6.53 -10.23
C ARG A 121 0.42 6.94 -10.49
N ASP A 122 -0.51 5.99 -10.64
CA ASP A 122 -1.94 6.26 -10.77
C ASP A 122 -2.48 7.08 -9.58
N LEU A 123 -2.27 6.60 -8.35
CA LEU A 123 -2.72 7.28 -7.14
C LEU A 123 -2.07 8.66 -6.96
N TYR A 124 -0.83 8.86 -7.42
CA TYR A 124 -0.15 10.15 -7.35
C TYR A 124 -0.78 11.20 -8.26
N VAL A 125 -1.20 10.81 -9.48
CA VAL A 125 -1.90 11.71 -10.41
C VAL A 125 -3.33 11.99 -9.90
N ARG A 126 -4.06 10.95 -9.47
CA ARG A 126 -5.39 11.10 -8.84
C ARG A 126 -5.37 12.00 -7.60
N ALA A 127 -4.29 11.95 -6.79
CA ALA A 127 -4.10 12.84 -5.66
C ALA A 127 -3.87 14.31 -6.07
N LYS A 128 -3.23 14.59 -7.22
CA LYS A 128 -3.17 15.94 -7.81
C LYS A 128 -4.56 16.38 -8.29
N GLY A 129 -5.31 15.48 -8.93
CA GLY A 129 -6.67 15.69 -9.44
C GLY A 129 -7.78 15.74 -8.39
N ASN A 130 -7.49 16.05 -7.12
CA ASN A 130 -8.49 16.24 -6.04
C ASN A 130 -9.40 15.01 -5.75
N VAL A 131 -9.08 13.81 -6.24
CA VAL A 131 -9.90 12.61 -6.04
C VAL A 131 -9.98 12.21 -4.56
N PHE A 132 -8.89 12.39 -3.81
CA PHE A 132 -8.81 12.03 -2.40
C PHE A 132 -9.04 13.24 -1.49
N ARG A 133 -10.08 13.17 -0.67
CA ARG A 133 -10.53 14.29 0.18
C ARG A 133 -9.62 14.48 1.40
N ASN A 134 -9.22 13.38 2.03
CA ASN A 134 -8.38 13.34 3.21
C ASN A 134 -7.46 12.10 3.19
N LYS A 135 -6.56 11.98 4.18
CA LYS A 135 -5.62 10.84 4.32
C LYS A 135 -6.35 9.50 4.43
N ARG A 136 -7.46 9.45 5.18
CA ARG A 136 -8.27 8.24 5.42
C ARG A 136 -8.85 7.69 4.12
N ASN A 137 -9.47 8.55 3.31
CA ASN A 137 -10.08 8.20 2.02
C ASN A 137 -9.07 7.62 1.02
N LEU A 138 -7.82 8.10 1.03
CA LEU A 138 -6.73 7.48 0.25
C LEU A 138 -6.36 6.09 0.78
N VAL A 139 -6.29 5.89 2.09
CA VAL A 139 -5.99 4.58 2.71
C VAL A 139 -7.10 3.57 2.43
N GLU A 140 -8.36 3.96 2.58
CA GLU A 140 -9.54 3.14 2.24
C GLU A 140 -9.50 2.69 0.76
N HIS A 141 -9.20 3.61 -0.17
CA HIS A 141 -9.06 3.31 -1.59
C HIS A 141 -7.87 2.37 -1.89
N ILE A 142 -6.74 2.53 -1.20
CA ILE A 142 -5.60 1.61 -1.31
C ILE A 142 -5.98 0.20 -0.81
N HIS A 143 -6.71 0.11 0.31
CA HIS A 143 -7.19 -1.18 0.83
C HIS A 143 -8.17 -1.84 -0.13
N LYS A 144 -9.08 -1.07 -0.77
CA LYS A 144 -9.97 -1.57 -1.82
C LYS A 144 -9.20 -2.18 -3.00
N ILE A 145 -8.25 -1.43 -3.60
CA ILE A 145 -7.40 -1.93 -4.69
C ILE A 145 -6.63 -3.20 -4.27
N LYS A 146 -6.09 -3.24 -3.05
CA LYS A 146 -5.34 -4.42 -2.56
C LYS A 146 -6.24 -5.64 -2.39
N ASN A 147 -7.49 -5.46 -1.95
CA ASN A 147 -8.44 -6.56 -1.82
C ASN A 147 -8.90 -7.08 -3.18
N GLU A 148 -9.12 -6.19 -4.16
CA GLU A 148 -9.42 -6.55 -5.55
C GLU A 148 -8.26 -7.34 -6.17
N LYS A 149 -7.03 -6.80 -6.14
CA LYS A 149 -5.83 -7.49 -6.62
C LYS A 149 -5.55 -8.83 -5.92
N LYS A 150 -5.89 -8.97 -4.63
CA LYS A 150 -5.75 -10.24 -3.91
C LYS A 150 -6.70 -11.30 -4.48
N LYS A 151 -7.96 -10.94 -4.74
CA LYS A 151 -8.95 -11.85 -5.35
C LYS A 151 -8.55 -12.26 -6.77
N GLU A 152 -8.16 -11.29 -7.59
CA GLU A 152 -7.65 -11.52 -8.96
C GLU A 152 -6.46 -12.49 -8.96
N ARG A 153 -5.50 -12.27 -8.05
CA ARG A 153 -4.32 -13.13 -7.90
C ARG A 153 -4.69 -14.56 -7.50
N GLN A 154 -5.59 -14.73 -6.52
CA GLN A 154 -6.03 -16.06 -6.10
C GLN A 154 -6.72 -16.84 -7.23
N LEU A 155 -7.56 -16.17 -8.02
CA LEU A 155 -8.20 -16.77 -9.20
C LEU A 155 -7.16 -17.14 -10.29
N ALA A 156 -6.19 -16.26 -10.55
CA ALA A 156 -5.11 -16.52 -11.50
C ALA A 156 -4.21 -17.70 -11.07
N GLU A 157 -3.87 -17.78 -9.78
CA GLU A 157 -3.12 -18.89 -9.19
C GLU A 157 -3.90 -20.22 -9.29
N GLN A 158 -5.22 -20.21 -9.06
CA GLN A 158 -6.08 -21.38 -9.24
C GLN A 158 -6.12 -21.85 -10.71
N LEU A 159 -6.26 -20.92 -11.67
CA LEU A 159 -6.25 -21.24 -13.10
C LEU A 159 -4.88 -21.75 -13.57
N ALA A 160 -3.78 -21.18 -13.06
CA ALA A 160 -2.43 -21.65 -13.34
C ALA A 160 -2.20 -23.06 -12.78
N ALA A 161 -2.63 -23.33 -11.55
CA ALA A 161 -2.55 -24.65 -10.92
C ALA A 161 -3.37 -25.72 -11.68
N LYS A 162 -4.50 -25.33 -12.28
CA LYS A 162 -5.25 -26.23 -13.18
C LYS A 162 -4.48 -26.51 -14.48
N ARG A 163 -3.95 -25.47 -15.14
CA ARG A 163 -3.16 -25.61 -16.38
C ARG A 163 -1.93 -26.50 -16.19
N THR A 164 -1.16 -26.30 -15.12
CA THR A 164 0.03 -27.12 -14.83
C THR A 164 -0.33 -28.57 -14.52
N ARG A 165 -1.44 -28.82 -13.81
CA ARG A 165 -1.98 -30.18 -13.60
C ARG A 165 -2.37 -30.84 -14.92
N ASP A 166 -3.08 -30.12 -15.79
CA ASP A 166 -3.51 -30.64 -17.10
C ASP A 166 -2.29 -30.94 -18.00
N GLU A 167 -1.25 -30.12 -17.95
CA GLU A 167 0.03 -30.35 -18.64
C GLU A 167 0.82 -31.53 -18.08
N GLN A 168 0.88 -31.67 -16.75
CA GLN A 168 1.46 -32.86 -16.09
C GLN A 168 0.70 -34.13 -16.46
N ASN A 169 -0.63 -34.09 -16.59
CA ASN A 169 -1.42 -35.23 -17.01
C ASN A 169 -1.18 -35.59 -18.49
N ARG A 170 -1.10 -34.59 -19.38
CA ARG A 170 -0.75 -34.79 -20.81
C ARG A 170 0.65 -35.37 -20.98
N THR A 171 1.64 -34.87 -20.23
CA THR A 171 3.02 -35.38 -20.30
C THR A 171 3.15 -36.79 -19.70
N LYS A 172 2.43 -37.10 -18.61
CA LYS A 172 2.30 -38.47 -18.07
C LYS A 172 1.68 -39.43 -19.09
N ALA A 173 0.56 -39.05 -19.73
CA ALA A 173 -0.10 -39.87 -20.74
C ALA A 173 0.83 -40.15 -21.94
N ARG A 174 1.51 -39.13 -22.47
CA ARG A 174 2.52 -39.30 -23.54
C ARG A 174 3.66 -40.24 -23.12
N LYS A 175 4.19 -40.11 -21.90
CA LYS A 175 5.24 -41.02 -21.37
C LYS A 175 4.73 -42.45 -21.21
N GLN A 176 3.49 -42.65 -20.76
CA GLN A 176 2.87 -43.97 -20.66
C GLN A 176 2.66 -44.61 -22.04
N GLU A 177 2.22 -43.83 -23.02
CA GLU A 177 2.03 -44.31 -24.40
C GLU A 177 3.36 -44.72 -25.05
N LEU A 178 4.40 -43.89 -24.91
CA LEU A 178 5.76 -44.23 -25.38
C LEU A 178 6.29 -45.50 -24.70
N LYS A 179 6.20 -45.59 -23.37
CA LYS A 179 6.62 -46.78 -22.60
C LYS A 179 5.81 -48.04 -22.96
N LYS A 180 4.53 -47.90 -23.33
CA LYS A 180 3.73 -49.01 -23.85
C LYS A 180 4.26 -49.46 -25.21
N ARG A 181 4.47 -48.53 -26.15
CA ARG A 181 5.06 -48.82 -27.48
C ARG A 181 6.45 -49.45 -27.40
N GLU A 182 7.27 -49.05 -26.44
CA GLU A 182 8.58 -49.67 -26.17
C GLU A 182 8.41 -51.13 -25.71
N LYS A 183 7.57 -51.39 -24.69
CA LYS A 183 7.27 -52.76 -24.24
C LYS A 183 6.65 -53.64 -25.32
N ASP A 184 5.82 -53.07 -26.19
CA ASP A 184 5.19 -53.79 -27.30
C ASP A 184 6.25 -54.13 -28.37
N ARG A 185 7.21 -53.23 -28.65
CA ARG A 185 8.38 -53.50 -29.51
C ARG A 185 9.33 -54.53 -28.90
N GLU A 186 9.58 -54.49 -27.59
CA GLU A 186 10.41 -55.49 -26.91
C GLU A 186 9.76 -56.88 -26.91
N ARG A 187 8.44 -56.97 -26.72
CA ARG A 187 7.70 -58.22 -26.87
C ARG A 187 7.77 -58.74 -28.30
N ALA A 188 7.45 -57.91 -29.30
CA ALA A 188 7.60 -58.29 -30.70
C ALA A 188 9.00 -58.84 -31.02
N LYS A 189 10.08 -58.16 -30.59
CA LYS A 189 11.45 -58.67 -30.74
C LYS A 189 11.71 -60.01 -30.04
N ARG A 190 11.13 -60.25 -28.86
CA ARG A 190 11.25 -61.54 -28.15
C ARG A 190 10.45 -62.64 -28.84
N ASP A 191 9.25 -62.32 -29.31
CA ASP A 191 8.35 -63.23 -30.01
C ASP A 191 8.93 -63.60 -31.39
N ASP A 192 9.51 -62.63 -32.11
CA ASP A 192 10.27 -62.83 -33.36
C ASP A 192 11.52 -63.68 -33.13
N ALA A 193 12.28 -63.45 -32.06
CA ALA A 193 13.45 -64.24 -31.70
C ALA A 193 13.07 -65.68 -31.28
N ALA A 194 11.97 -65.84 -30.54
CA ALA A 194 11.42 -67.15 -30.18
C ALA A 194 10.86 -67.89 -31.40
N ALA A 195 10.20 -67.20 -32.32
CA ALA A 195 9.74 -67.74 -33.60
C ALA A 195 10.91 -68.12 -34.52
N ALA A 196 12.01 -67.37 -34.52
CA ALA A 196 13.25 -67.72 -35.22
C ALA A 196 13.94 -68.94 -34.58
N ALA A 197 13.96 -69.06 -33.25
CA ALA A 197 14.46 -70.23 -32.55
C ALA A 197 13.58 -71.48 -32.79
N LEU A 198 12.25 -71.31 -32.82
CA LEU A 198 11.30 -72.36 -33.18
C LEU A 198 11.41 -72.74 -34.66
N LYS A 199 11.66 -71.80 -35.58
CA LYS A 199 11.99 -72.11 -36.98
C LYS A 199 13.29 -72.92 -37.09
N LYS A 200 14.36 -72.55 -36.38
CA LYS A 200 15.59 -73.37 -36.31
C LYS A 200 15.35 -74.77 -35.74
N LYS A 201 14.52 -74.91 -34.69
CA LYS A 201 14.11 -76.22 -34.16
C LYS A 201 13.20 -76.99 -35.11
N ALA A 202 12.36 -76.32 -35.89
CA ALA A 202 11.48 -76.93 -36.89
C ALA A 202 12.21 -77.34 -38.18
N GLU A 203 13.29 -76.64 -38.57
CA GLU A 203 14.21 -77.09 -39.61
C GLU A 203 15.00 -78.34 -39.14
N ALA A 204 15.43 -78.38 -37.87
CA ALA A 204 16.01 -79.58 -37.29
C ALA A 204 15.00 -80.75 -37.26
N ALA A 205 13.75 -80.50 -36.88
CA ALA A 205 12.69 -81.52 -36.85
C ALA A 205 12.17 -81.92 -38.24
N LYS A 206 12.27 -81.06 -39.27
CA LYS A 206 11.90 -81.41 -40.66
C LYS A 206 12.88 -82.38 -41.34
N LYS A 207 14.00 -82.71 -40.71
CA LYS A 207 14.81 -83.89 -41.07
C LYS A 207 14.22 -85.22 -40.55
N SER A 208 13.14 -85.19 -39.77
CA SER A 208 12.49 -86.38 -39.21
C SER A 208 10.96 -86.36 -39.39
N ALA A 209 10.49 -87.14 -40.37
CA ALA A 209 9.12 -87.59 -40.62
C ALA A 209 8.06 -86.58 -41.14
N ALA A 210 7.13 -87.12 -41.94
CA ALA A 210 6.01 -86.42 -42.60
C ALA A 210 4.66 -87.11 -42.26
N PRO A 211 3.49 -86.43 -42.44
CA PRO A 211 2.24 -86.85 -41.80
C PRO A 211 1.05 -87.15 -42.74
N ALA A 212 0.00 -87.78 -42.19
CA ALA A 212 -1.35 -87.86 -42.77
C ALA A 212 -2.43 -87.89 -41.66
N ALA A 213 -3.72 -87.64 -41.89
CA ALA A 213 -4.42 -86.46 -42.44
C ALA A 213 -5.94 -86.75 -42.61
N LYS A 214 -6.80 -85.91 -42.02
CA LYS A 214 -8.17 -85.52 -42.50
C LYS A 214 -9.29 -86.60 -42.45
N LYS A 215 -10.61 -86.30 -42.56
CA LYS A 215 -11.39 -85.06 -42.84
C LYS A 215 -12.64 -84.94 -41.88
N ALA A 216 -13.71 -84.21 -42.27
CA ALA A 216 -14.99 -84.03 -41.56
C ALA A 216 -16.09 -83.41 -42.48
N ALA A 217 -17.31 -83.16 -41.92
CA ALA A 217 -18.53 -82.44 -42.43
C ALA A 217 -19.83 -83.33 -42.58
N ALA A 218 -21.10 -82.87 -42.63
CA ALA A 218 -21.81 -81.55 -42.55
C ALA A 218 -23.32 -81.75 -42.13
N VAL A 219 -24.06 -80.89 -41.39
CA VAL A 219 -24.83 -79.62 -41.69
C VAL A 219 -26.01 -79.77 -42.69
N PRO A 220 -27.31 -79.41 -42.38
CA PRO A 220 -27.91 -78.04 -42.52
C PRO A 220 -29.08 -77.68 -41.51
N VAL A 221 -29.84 -76.57 -41.49
CA VAL A 221 -29.78 -75.08 -41.66
C VAL A 221 -31.22 -74.51 -41.82
N LYS A 222 -31.63 -73.49 -41.03
CA LYS A 222 -32.67 -72.43 -41.31
C LYS A 222 -32.86 -71.53 -40.06
N ALA A 223 -33.27 -70.24 -40.06
CA ALA A 223 -33.05 -69.07 -40.94
C ALA A 223 -33.58 -67.76 -40.23
N ALA A 224 -33.25 -66.57 -40.77
CA ALA A 224 -33.64 -65.18 -40.37
C ALA A 224 -32.98 -64.60 -39.09
N ALA A 225 -32.20 -63.49 -39.05
CA ALA A 225 -32.25 -62.11 -39.62
C ALA A 225 -32.95 -61.09 -38.67
N ALA A 226 -32.43 -59.89 -38.35
CA ALA A 226 -31.17 -59.18 -38.68
C ALA A 226 -30.88 -58.05 -37.63
N PRO A 227 -29.67 -57.44 -37.59
CA PRO A 227 -29.60 -56.00 -37.31
C PRO A 227 -28.50 -55.20 -38.05
N ALA A 228 -28.79 -53.92 -38.36
CA ALA A 228 -27.86 -52.82 -38.72
C ALA A 228 -28.55 -51.49 -38.32
N LYS A 229 -27.93 -50.34 -38.03
CA LYS A 229 -26.64 -49.69 -38.35
C LYS A 229 -26.13 -48.92 -37.10
N ALA A 230 -24.84 -48.91 -36.78
CA ALA A 230 -23.80 -47.94 -37.19
C ALA A 230 -23.85 -46.55 -36.50
N ALA A 231 -22.67 -46.07 -36.07
CA ALA A 231 -22.48 -44.86 -35.26
C ALA A 231 -22.13 -43.61 -36.10
N ALA A 232 -22.33 -42.42 -35.52
CA ALA A 232 -21.81 -41.15 -36.01
C ALA A 232 -21.28 -40.28 -34.85
N ALA A 233 -20.23 -39.49 -35.11
CA ALA A 233 -19.49 -38.71 -34.11
C ALA A 233 -19.96 -37.25 -34.01
N PRO A 234 -19.71 -36.54 -32.89
CA PRO A 234 -19.86 -35.08 -32.80
C PRO A 234 -18.55 -34.33 -33.09
N ALA A 235 -18.65 -33.27 -33.91
CA ALA A 235 -17.56 -32.34 -34.23
C ALA A 235 -17.42 -31.19 -33.19
N LYS A 236 -16.52 -30.24 -33.45
CA LYS A 236 -15.93 -29.33 -32.45
C LYS A 236 -15.77 -27.88 -32.95
N ALA A 237 -16.36 -26.90 -32.25
CA ALA A 237 -16.09 -25.45 -32.31
C ALA A 237 -16.51 -24.83 -30.95
N ALA A 238 -15.71 -24.06 -30.20
CA ALA A 238 -15.24 -22.68 -30.42
C ALA A 238 -16.39 -21.64 -30.52
N ALA A 239 -16.45 -20.46 -29.87
CA ALA A 239 -15.96 -19.91 -28.59
C ALA A 239 -16.27 -18.38 -28.55
N ALA A 240 -17.28 -17.94 -27.75
CA ALA A 240 -17.42 -16.60 -27.11
C ALA A 240 -17.48 -15.31 -27.99
N PRO A 241 -17.71 -14.09 -27.43
CA PRO A 241 -18.70 -13.60 -26.41
C PRO A 241 -19.37 -12.23 -26.78
N ALA A 242 -20.36 -11.72 -26.00
CA ALA A 242 -20.43 -10.31 -25.50
C ALA A 242 -21.76 -9.86 -24.80
N LYS A 243 -21.62 -9.12 -23.67
CA LYS A 243 -22.42 -7.98 -23.12
C LYS A 243 -23.97 -8.07 -22.92
N ALA A 244 -24.66 -7.14 -22.22
CA ALA A 244 -24.53 -6.56 -20.86
C ALA A 244 -25.57 -5.41 -20.62
N ALA A 245 -26.43 -5.51 -19.59
CA ALA A 245 -27.20 -4.42 -18.94
C ALA A 245 -27.74 -4.97 -17.58
N ALA A 246 -27.62 -4.36 -16.39
CA ALA A 246 -28.15 -3.07 -15.89
C ALA A 246 -29.71 -3.03 -15.88
N ALA A 247 -30.45 -2.74 -14.80
CA ALA A 247 -30.16 -1.92 -13.60
C ALA A 247 -30.95 -2.38 -12.33
N PRO A 248 -30.76 -1.77 -11.12
CA PRO A 248 -31.34 -2.27 -9.85
C PRO A 248 -32.56 -1.48 -9.34
N ALA A 249 -33.41 -2.15 -8.55
CA ALA A 249 -34.56 -1.54 -7.86
C ALA A 249 -34.29 -1.23 -6.37
N LYS A 250 -34.92 -0.15 -5.87
CA LYS A 250 -35.05 0.24 -4.45
C LYS A 250 -35.98 -0.78 -3.76
N GLY A 251 -35.97 -1.04 -2.45
CA GLY A 251 -35.29 -0.40 -1.32
C GLY A 251 -36.29 -0.22 -0.16
N ALA A 252 -36.05 -0.86 0.99
CA ALA A 252 -36.86 -0.68 2.21
C ALA A 252 -36.04 -0.99 3.46
N ALA A 253 -36.21 -0.21 4.52
CA ALA A 253 -35.57 -0.40 5.82
C ALA A 253 -36.62 -0.33 6.94
N PRO A 254 -36.55 -1.18 7.98
CA PRO A 254 -37.39 -1.04 9.16
C PRO A 254 -36.76 -0.09 10.20
N ALA A 255 -37.59 0.70 10.85
CA ALA A 255 -37.19 1.66 11.87
C ALA A 255 -36.91 1.01 13.24
N LYS A 256 -36.04 1.63 14.05
CA LYS A 256 -36.13 1.55 15.52
C LYS A 256 -35.91 2.92 16.15
N LYS A 257 -36.93 3.40 16.88
CA LYS A 257 -36.79 4.42 17.93
C LYS A 257 -36.14 3.77 19.16
N ALA A 258 -35.30 4.51 19.87
CA ALA A 258 -35.11 4.35 21.32
C ALA A 258 -34.64 5.67 21.93
N LYS A 259 -35.39 6.19 22.91
CA LYS A 259 -34.92 7.21 23.85
C LYS A 259 -34.18 6.49 24.99
N LYS A 260 -33.04 7.00 25.43
CA LYS A 260 -32.92 7.65 26.75
C LYS A 260 -31.67 8.51 26.78
#